data_AF-A0A949E1F1-F1
#
_entry.id   AF-A0A949E1F1-F1
#
_cell.length_a   1.000
_cell.length_b   1.000
_cell.length_c   1.000
_cell.angle_alpha   90.00
_cell.angle_beta   90.00
_cell.angle_gamma   90.00
#
_symmetry.space_group_name_H-M   'P 1'
#
loop_
_entity.id
_entity.type
_entity.pdbx_description
1 polymer ?
#
loop_
_entity_poly.entity_id
_entity_poly.type
_entity_poly.pdbx_seq_one_letter_code
_entity_poly.pdbx_strand_id
1 'polypeptide(L)'
;MAKYAKALIYLFIFFIGLLFAGCREVQADGVSAPAMPAPTMIEPDENTVTGKLKPLIKGLTINGTFVRVYIDGVYNGKTDILTHDSGTANFAYQPFLNLSEGRHAAWAVAEDEASGKSGISNVLSFKIEKPMPAPTIFTPVINSNTSYNRPFIAGLAKNDSLIKIFIDNKLDGQFTITNHQSGAANFAYSPYLPLTGGGHLVYAVAIDNRGKESRWSNIVYFAVKQPAVAQVARAEEREAAAEIKEPESEQEEPAVVISPQEAAAKEIKVEELKEEETARETEVVSGEEKTEAEGKIADEEIQKIIAEGIEKEKPKEGLINEDKEKQSKLNLNLIIFIVFLLAVAGWIFWVNRELIKEKRKQAENEEDKTNKPIADIEEKAKDENKDNLFPPQEQPPLI
;
A
#
# COMPACT_ATOMS: atom_id res chain seq x y z
N MET A 1 2.51 -22.53 -65.67
CA MET A 1 2.67 -22.39 -64.20
C MET A 1 4.13 -22.56 -63.75
N ALA A 2 4.65 -23.78 -63.52
CA ALA A 2 5.90 -24.01 -62.78
C ALA A 2 7.16 -23.19 -63.18
N LYS A 3 7.35 -22.87 -64.48
CA LYS A 3 8.49 -22.04 -64.94
C LYS A 3 8.44 -20.60 -64.41
N TYR A 4 7.26 -20.00 -64.25
CA TYR A 4 7.11 -18.62 -63.76
C TYR A 4 7.30 -18.51 -62.24
N ALA A 5 6.94 -19.55 -61.48
CA ALA A 5 7.16 -19.59 -60.03
C ALA A 5 8.65 -19.49 -59.68
N LYS A 6 9.52 -20.21 -60.40
CA LYS A 6 10.98 -20.10 -60.21
C LYS A 6 11.51 -18.71 -60.57
N ALA A 7 11.00 -18.08 -61.62
CA ALA A 7 11.39 -16.73 -62.01
C ALA A 7 11.04 -15.68 -60.93
N LEU A 8 9.83 -15.77 -60.32
CA LEU A 8 9.45 -14.90 -59.20
C LEU A 8 10.35 -15.11 -57.97
N ILE A 9 10.70 -16.36 -57.65
CA ILE A 9 11.58 -16.67 -56.51
C ILE A 9 12.97 -16.05 -56.69
N TYR A 10 13.58 -16.16 -57.88
CA TYR A 10 14.87 -15.51 -58.15
C TYR A 10 14.77 -13.99 -58.14
N LEU A 11 13.68 -13.39 -58.65
CA LEU A 11 13.45 -11.95 -58.59
C LEU A 11 13.33 -11.46 -57.13
N PHE A 12 12.60 -12.19 -56.29
CA PHE A 12 12.41 -11.88 -54.86
C PHE A 12 13.73 -11.99 -54.07
N ILE A 13 14.51 -13.05 -54.30
CA ILE A 13 15.84 -13.21 -53.69
C ILE A 13 16.80 -12.10 -54.16
N PHE A 14 16.74 -11.68 -55.44
CA PHE A 14 17.55 -10.58 -55.96
C PHE A 14 17.21 -9.23 -55.30
N PHE A 15 15.91 -8.92 -55.13
CA PHE A 15 15.48 -7.71 -54.43
C PHE A 15 15.83 -7.72 -52.93
N ILE A 16 15.77 -8.88 -52.27
CA ILE A 16 16.26 -9.03 -50.88
C ILE A 16 17.78 -8.80 -50.82
N GLY A 17 18.55 -9.36 -51.76
CA GLY A 17 19.99 -9.12 -51.86
C GLY A 17 20.34 -7.64 -52.04
N LEU A 18 19.56 -6.91 -52.84
CA LEU A 18 19.73 -5.47 -53.06
C LEU A 18 19.37 -4.63 -51.81
N LEU A 19 18.39 -5.07 -51.01
CA LEU A 19 18.06 -4.46 -49.72
C LEU A 19 19.19 -4.63 -48.69
N PHE A 20 19.86 -5.79 -48.66
CA PHE A 20 21.02 -6.00 -47.77
C PHE A 20 22.31 -5.34 -48.28
N ALA A 21 22.49 -5.19 -49.60
CA ALA A 21 23.67 -4.53 -50.17
C ALA A 21 23.71 -3.00 -49.97
N GLY A 22 22.59 -2.37 -49.59
CA GLY A 22 22.50 -0.92 -49.36
C GLY A 22 22.98 -0.46 -47.98
N CYS A 23 22.98 -1.34 -46.96
CA CYS A 23 23.35 -0.97 -45.60
C CYS A 23 24.87 -1.06 -45.40
N ARG A 24 25.59 -0.07 -45.93
CA ARG A 24 27.00 0.15 -45.58
C ARG A 24 27.07 0.54 -44.11
N GLU A 25 27.58 -0.34 -43.26
CA GLU A 25 27.97 0.04 -41.90
C GLU A 25 28.93 1.22 -41.97
N VAL A 26 28.47 2.36 -41.45
CA VAL A 26 29.37 3.38 -40.94
C VAL A 26 29.75 2.88 -39.55
N GLN A 27 30.94 2.29 -39.42
CA GLN A 27 31.61 2.28 -38.11
C GLN A 27 31.73 3.76 -37.70
N ALA A 28 30.86 4.20 -36.80
CA ALA A 28 31.08 5.43 -36.06
C ALA A 28 32.30 5.18 -35.15
N ASP A 29 33.30 6.04 -35.23
CA ASP A 29 34.49 5.93 -34.38
C ASP A 29 34.09 5.88 -32.91
N GLY A 30 34.72 4.96 -32.16
CA GLY A 30 34.16 4.31 -30.97
C GLY A 30 33.98 5.18 -29.73
N VAL A 31 33.10 6.18 -29.77
CA VAL A 31 32.48 6.77 -28.59
C VAL A 31 31.33 5.87 -28.16
N SER A 32 31.59 4.97 -27.22
CA SER A 32 30.51 4.27 -26.52
C SER A 32 29.59 5.31 -25.89
N ALA A 33 28.28 5.21 -26.15
CA ALA A 33 27.30 5.97 -25.38
C ALA A 33 27.50 5.69 -23.88
N PRO A 34 27.30 6.68 -22.99
CA PRO A 34 27.41 6.46 -21.55
C PRO A 34 26.37 5.41 -21.12
N ALA A 35 26.84 4.32 -20.52
CA ALA A 35 25.96 3.25 -20.07
C ALA A 35 24.98 3.78 -19.01
N MET A 36 23.70 3.41 -19.15
CA MET A 36 22.65 3.85 -18.24
C MET A 36 22.98 3.47 -16.78
N PRO A 37 22.94 4.43 -15.83
CA PRO A 37 23.15 4.15 -14.42
C PRO A 37 22.17 3.10 -13.89
N ALA A 38 22.66 2.18 -13.06
CA ALA A 38 21.81 1.21 -12.37
C ALA A 38 20.97 1.88 -11.28
N PRO A 39 19.77 1.35 -10.95
CA PRO A 39 19.02 1.79 -9.78
C PRO A 39 19.82 1.61 -8.49
N THR A 40 19.58 2.46 -7.50
CA THR A 40 20.05 2.26 -6.12
C THR A 40 18.88 1.83 -5.25
N MET A 41 18.92 0.61 -4.73
CA MET A 41 17.93 0.09 -3.80
C MET A 41 18.24 0.58 -2.38
N ILE A 42 17.22 0.97 -1.61
CA ILE A 42 17.37 1.61 -0.28
C ILE A 42 16.65 0.86 0.84
N GLU A 43 15.40 0.43 0.63
CA GLU A 43 14.63 -0.36 1.60
C GLU A 43 13.96 -1.56 0.91
N PRO A 44 13.77 -2.72 1.59
CA PRO A 44 14.21 -3.07 2.95
C PRO A 44 15.72 -3.40 3.05
N ASP A 45 16.28 -3.41 4.27
CA ASP A 45 17.70 -3.76 4.51
C ASP A 45 17.90 -5.20 5.04
N GLU A 46 19.16 -5.63 5.18
CA GLU A 46 19.50 -6.99 5.63
C GLU A 46 19.03 -7.35 7.06
N ASN A 47 18.77 -6.32 7.88
CA ASN A 47 18.28 -6.43 9.25
C ASN A 47 16.74 -6.42 9.29
N THR A 48 16.07 -6.08 8.19
CA THR A 48 14.62 -5.97 8.10
C THR A 48 13.97 -7.35 8.19
N VAL A 49 13.35 -7.60 9.34
CA VAL A 49 12.46 -8.75 9.59
C VAL A 49 11.02 -8.25 9.64
N THR A 50 10.15 -8.75 8.76
CA THR A 50 8.78 -8.24 8.63
C THR A 50 7.71 -9.32 8.58
N GLY A 51 6.52 -9.00 9.11
CA GLY A 51 5.29 -9.78 8.91
C GLY A 51 4.51 -9.39 7.64
N LYS A 52 4.98 -8.37 6.90
CA LYS A 52 4.32 -7.84 5.70
C LYS A 52 4.72 -8.68 4.50
N LEU A 53 3.86 -9.62 4.08
CA LEU A 53 4.06 -10.53 2.94
C LEU A 53 4.25 -9.82 1.58
N LYS A 54 4.00 -8.51 1.53
CA LYS A 54 4.24 -7.60 0.41
C LYS A 54 5.01 -6.39 0.92
N PRO A 55 6.31 -6.52 1.23
CA PRO A 55 7.11 -5.40 1.69
C PRO A 55 7.19 -4.33 0.59
N LEU A 56 7.23 -3.05 0.99
CA LEU A 56 7.47 -1.97 0.04
C LEU A 56 8.98 -1.90 -0.23
N ILE A 57 9.37 -2.06 -1.48
CA ILE A 57 10.75 -1.95 -1.95
C ILE A 57 10.94 -0.52 -2.46
N LYS A 58 11.92 0.20 -1.95
CA LYS A 58 12.20 1.60 -2.33
C LYS A 58 13.60 1.76 -2.91
N GLY A 59 13.77 2.80 -3.73
CA GLY A 59 15.09 3.22 -4.19
C GLY A 59 15.07 4.46 -5.07
N LEU A 60 16.18 4.68 -5.76
CA LEU A 60 16.41 5.76 -6.73
C LEU A 60 16.68 5.16 -8.12
N THR A 61 16.21 5.84 -9.17
CA THR A 61 16.51 5.52 -10.58
C THR A 61 16.76 6.81 -11.37
N ILE A 62 17.41 6.71 -12.53
CA ILE A 62 17.57 7.84 -13.45
C ILE A 62 16.21 8.24 -14.06
N ASN A 63 15.94 9.54 -14.14
CA ASN A 63 14.71 10.10 -14.72
C ASN A 63 14.49 9.59 -16.17
N GLY A 64 13.25 9.28 -16.52
CA GLY A 64 12.85 8.80 -17.85
C GLY A 64 12.83 7.27 -17.98
N THR A 65 13.26 6.54 -16.95
CA THR A 65 13.24 5.07 -16.94
C THR A 65 12.06 4.50 -16.17
N PHE A 66 11.70 3.24 -16.46
CA PHE A 66 10.95 2.39 -15.54
C PHE A 66 11.89 1.37 -14.88
N VAL A 67 11.60 1.01 -13.64
CA VAL A 67 12.41 0.07 -12.84
C VAL A 67 11.80 -1.31 -12.91
N ARG A 68 12.52 -2.30 -13.46
CA ARG A 68 12.17 -3.71 -13.37
C ARG A 68 12.71 -4.27 -12.04
N VAL A 69 11.82 -4.81 -11.20
CA VAL A 69 12.18 -5.41 -9.91
C VAL A 69 12.14 -6.93 -10.01
N TYR A 70 13.18 -7.57 -9.50
CA TYR A 70 13.36 -9.02 -9.41
C TYR A 70 13.45 -9.40 -7.93
N ILE A 71 12.86 -10.53 -7.56
CA ILE A 71 12.90 -11.08 -6.20
C ILE A 71 13.23 -12.57 -6.32
N ASP A 72 14.24 -13.03 -5.59
CA ASP A 72 14.76 -14.39 -5.60
C ASP A 72 15.18 -14.87 -7.00
N GLY A 73 15.67 -13.94 -7.82
CA GLY A 73 16.05 -14.14 -9.23
C GLY A 73 14.88 -14.14 -10.22
N VAL A 74 13.63 -14.12 -9.75
CA VAL A 74 12.42 -14.11 -10.58
C VAL A 74 11.97 -12.68 -10.85
N TYR A 75 11.62 -12.36 -12.11
CA TYR A 75 11.01 -11.08 -12.45
C TYR A 75 9.67 -10.92 -11.73
N ASN A 76 9.56 -9.90 -10.87
CA ASN A 76 8.36 -9.68 -10.05
C ASN A 76 7.43 -8.64 -10.68
N GLY A 77 7.97 -7.60 -11.30
CA GLY A 77 7.18 -6.55 -11.94
C GLY A 77 8.00 -5.36 -12.39
N LYS A 78 7.32 -4.29 -12.82
CA LYS A 78 7.95 -2.99 -13.07
C LYS A 78 7.14 -1.83 -12.49
N THR A 79 7.79 -0.70 -12.30
CA THR A 79 7.12 0.60 -12.13
C THR A 79 6.59 1.13 -13.47
N ASP A 80 5.83 2.21 -13.41
CA ASP A 80 5.69 3.12 -14.55
C ASP A 80 7.01 3.86 -14.84
N ILE A 81 7.05 4.71 -15.86
CA ILE A 81 8.16 5.62 -16.13
C ILE A 81 8.20 6.70 -15.04
N LEU A 82 9.37 6.95 -14.46
CA LEU A 82 9.52 7.84 -13.31
C LEU A 82 10.33 9.10 -13.68
N THR A 83 9.81 10.26 -13.28
CA THR A 83 10.35 11.57 -13.64
C THR A 83 10.46 12.47 -12.42
N HIS A 84 11.55 13.23 -12.30
CA HIS A 84 11.77 14.19 -11.20
C HIS A 84 12.83 15.24 -11.60
N ASP A 85 12.61 16.49 -11.20
CA ASP A 85 13.35 17.66 -11.72
C ASP A 85 14.85 17.66 -11.41
N SER A 86 15.28 16.91 -10.38
CA SER A 86 16.70 16.70 -10.05
C SER A 86 17.44 15.73 -10.99
N GLY A 87 16.76 15.18 -11.99
CA GLY A 87 17.31 14.13 -12.89
C GLY A 87 17.33 12.72 -12.30
N THR A 88 17.06 12.57 -11.00
CA THR A 88 16.96 11.27 -10.30
C THR A 88 15.60 11.16 -9.64
N ALA A 89 14.84 10.11 -9.96
CA ALA A 89 13.51 9.87 -9.44
C ALA A 89 13.52 8.82 -8.30
N ASN A 90 12.73 9.06 -7.26
CA ASN A 90 12.41 8.05 -6.26
C ASN A 90 11.46 7.00 -6.86
N PHE A 91 11.66 5.73 -6.52
CA PHE A 91 10.72 4.66 -6.83
C PHE A 91 10.26 3.93 -5.57
N ALA A 92 9.02 3.45 -5.60
CA ALA A 92 8.45 2.55 -4.62
C ALA A 92 7.66 1.45 -5.35
N TYR A 93 7.97 0.20 -5.05
CA TYR A 93 7.39 -0.99 -5.68
C TYR A 93 6.87 -1.95 -4.62
N GLN A 94 5.64 -2.43 -4.78
CA GLN A 94 5.05 -3.45 -3.90
C GLN A 94 4.80 -4.75 -4.69
N PRO A 95 5.26 -5.92 -4.19
CA PRO A 95 5.04 -7.20 -4.85
C PRO A 95 3.56 -7.52 -5.14
N PHE A 96 3.27 -7.90 -6.38
CA PHE A 96 1.90 -8.21 -6.82
C PHE A 96 1.34 -9.50 -6.19
N LEU A 97 2.21 -10.48 -5.90
CA LEU A 97 1.92 -11.67 -5.10
C LEU A 97 2.45 -11.53 -3.67
N ASN A 98 1.87 -12.30 -2.74
CA ASN A 98 2.48 -12.49 -1.43
C ASN A 98 3.76 -13.31 -1.58
N LEU A 99 4.85 -12.83 -1.00
CA LEU A 99 6.05 -13.62 -0.77
C LEU A 99 5.81 -14.61 0.39
N SER A 100 6.57 -15.70 0.43
CA SER A 100 6.51 -16.73 1.47
C SER A 100 7.14 -16.27 2.79
N GLU A 101 7.09 -17.11 3.83
CA GLU A 101 8.01 -16.96 4.95
C GLU A 101 9.41 -17.45 4.52
N GLY A 102 10.48 -16.71 4.84
CA GLY A 102 11.82 -17.02 4.37
C GLY A 102 12.78 -15.82 4.40
N ARG A 103 14.01 -16.03 3.91
CA ARG A 103 14.89 -14.94 3.45
C ARG A 103 14.61 -14.71 1.97
N HIS A 104 14.63 -13.45 1.56
CA HIS A 104 14.44 -13.03 0.18
C HIS A 104 15.57 -12.09 -0.26
N ALA A 105 15.85 -12.06 -1.56
CA ALA A 105 16.83 -11.18 -2.18
C ALA A 105 16.18 -10.39 -3.34
N ALA A 106 16.10 -9.07 -3.23
CA ALA A 106 15.56 -8.18 -4.25
C ALA A 106 16.65 -7.34 -4.92
N TRP A 107 16.54 -7.15 -6.23
CA TRP A 107 17.40 -6.28 -7.05
C TRP A 107 16.60 -5.74 -8.25
N ALA A 108 17.14 -4.73 -8.92
CA ALA A 108 16.47 -4.07 -10.01
C ALA A 108 17.39 -3.69 -11.18
N VAL A 109 16.76 -3.35 -12.30
CA VAL A 109 17.37 -2.83 -13.53
C VAL A 109 16.47 -1.69 -14.03
N ALA A 110 17.07 -0.56 -14.39
CA ALA A 110 16.38 0.53 -15.08
C ALA A 110 16.28 0.19 -16.58
N GLU A 111 15.17 0.60 -17.20
CA GLU A 111 14.96 0.44 -18.64
C GLU A 111 14.29 1.68 -19.24
N ASP A 112 14.80 2.09 -20.39
CA ASP A 112 14.29 3.13 -21.28
C ASP A 112 14.07 2.51 -22.66
N GLU A 113 13.02 2.93 -23.36
CA GLU A 113 12.64 2.42 -24.67
C GLU A 113 13.63 2.84 -25.77
N ALA A 114 14.40 3.92 -25.56
CA ALA A 114 15.43 4.39 -26.52
C ALA A 114 16.85 3.85 -26.24
N SER A 115 17.32 3.92 -25.00
CA SER A 115 18.70 3.55 -24.61
C SER A 115 18.88 2.15 -24.00
N GLY A 116 17.78 1.41 -23.80
CA GLY A 116 17.84 0.00 -23.38
C GLY A 116 17.88 -0.18 -21.87
N LYS A 117 18.80 -1.01 -21.36
CA LYS A 117 18.85 -1.44 -19.95
C LYS A 117 20.13 -1.00 -19.24
N SER A 118 20.01 -0.67 -17.96
CA SER A 118 21.14 -0.49 -17.06
C SER A 118 21.82 -1.82 -16.68
N GLY A 119 22.93 -1.72 -15.95
CA GLY A 119 23.40 -2.82 -15.10
C GLY A 119 22.43 -3.13 -13.94
N ILE A 120 22.72 -4.20 -13.19
CA ILE A 120 21.96 -4.53 -11.97
C ILE A 120 22.28 -3.56 -10.83
N SER A 121 21.29 -3.33 -9.96
CA SER A 121 21.44 -2.58 -8.72
C SER A 121 22.28 -3.32 -7.66
N ASN A 122 22.53 -2.68 -6.53
CA ASN A 122 22.80 -3.39 -5.28
C ASN A 122 21.66 -4.36 -4.92
N VAL A 123 21.98 -5.44 -4.20
CA VAL A 123 21.00 -6.45 -3.76
C VAL A 123 20.55 -6.14 -2.34
N LEU A 124 19.23 -6.07 -2.12
CA LEU A 124 18.62 -6.03 -0.81
C LEU A 124 18.29 -7.44 -0.35
N SER A 125 18.93 -7.90 0.72
CA SER A 125 18.46 -9.09 1.46
C SER A 125 17.44 -8.64 2.51
N PHE A 126 16.41 -9.45 2.78
CA PHE A 126 15.48 -9.21 3.90
C PHE A 126 14.84 -10.53 4.36
N LYS A 127 14.10 -10.51 5.48
CA LYS A 127 13.40 -11.70 5.99
C LYS A 127 11.90 -11.45 6.18
N ILE A 128 11.08 -12.36 5.66
CA ILE A 128 9.67 -12.45 5.99
C ILE A 128 9.48 -13.56 7.04
N GLU A 129 8.79 -13.23 8.12
CA GLU A 129 8.33 -14.18 9.13
C GLU A 129 6.81 -14.16 9.20
N LYS A 130 6.20 -15.20 9.79
CA LYS A 130 4.81 -15.16 10.21
C LYS A 130 4.50 -13.85 10.98
N PRO A 131 3.50 -13.06 10.56
CA PRO A 131 3.09 -11.88 11.32
C PRO A 131 2.56 -12.29 12.70
N MET A 132 2.54 -11.34 13.63
CA MET A 132 1.88 -11.57 14.92
C MET A 132 0.38 -11.84 14.67
N PRO A 133 -0.28 -12.77 15.39
CA PRO A 133 -1.73 -12.95 15.27
C PRO A 133 -2.47 -11.65 15.57
N ALA A 134 -3.42 -11.28 14.71
CA ALA A 134 -4.23 -10.09 14.91
C ALA A 134 -5.17 -10.26 16.11
N PRO A 135 -5.46 -9.19 16.87
CA PRO A 135 -6.53 -9.20 17.86
C PRO A 135 -7.89 -9.52 17.21
N THR A 136 -8.81 -10.07 17.99
CA THR A 136 -10.23 -10.13 17.64
C THR A 136 -10.98 -9.13 18.53
N ILE A 137 -11.74 -8.22 17.93
CA ILE A 137 -12.60 -7.28 18.66
C ILE A 137 -14.04 -7.80 18.64
N PHE A 138 -14.69 -7.79 19.80
CA PHE A 138 -16.10 -8.11 19.95
C PHE A 138 -16.95 -6.83 19.82
N THR A 139 -18.23 -6.98 19.47
CA THR A 139 -19.15 -5.84 19.31
C THR A 139 -19.22 -5.01 20.61
N PRO A 140 -18.88 -3.70 20.59
CA PRO A 140 -18.94 -2.86 21.78
C PRO A 140 -20.34 -2.80 22.37
N VAL A 141 -20.43 -2.87 23.70
CA VAL A 141 -21.71 -2.80 24.41
C VAL A 141 -21.97 -1.34 24.79
N ILE A 142 -23.07 -0.77 24.30
CA ILE A 142 -23.38 0.68 24.42
C ILE A 142 -24.78 0.86 25.00
N ASN A 143 -24.86 1.27 26.26
CA ASN A 143 -26.11 1.58 26.96
C ASN A 143 -25.83 2.51 28.16
N SER A 144 -26.83 2.78 29.01
CA SER A 144 -26.69 3.61 30.22
C SER A 144 -25.70 3.06 31.24
N ASN A 145 -25.52 1.73 31.28
CA ASN A 145 -24.72 1.03 32.28
C ASN A 145 -23.28 0.84 31.78
N THR A 146 -23.09 0.71 30.46
CA THR A 146 -21.78 0.66 29.79
C THR A 146 -21.44 1.99 29.13
N SER A 147 -21.32 3.03 29.97
CA SER A 147 -20.96 4.42 29.67
C SER A 147 -21.23 4.86 28.23
N TYR A 148 -22.41 5.43 28.02
CA TYR A 148 -23.05 5.70 26.73
C TYR A 148 -22.17 6.36 25.64
N ASN A 149 -21.19 7.20 26.02
CA ASN A 149 -20.22 7.83 25.11
C ASN A 149 -18.76 7.36 25.30
N ARG A 150 -18.51 6.36 26.16
CA ARG A 150 -17.21 5.72 26.41
C ARG A 150 -17.38 4.20 26.46
N PRO A 151 -17.86 3.58 25.37
CA PRO A 151 -18.30 2.19 25.38
C PRO A 151 -17.16 1.23 25.70
N PHE A 152 -17.49 0.09 26.30
CA PHE A 152 -16.50 -0.96 26.52
C PHE A 152 -16.28 -1.75 25.23
N ILE A 153 -15.06 -1.62 24.70
CA ILE A 153 -14.52 -2.37 23.56
C ILE A 153 -13.83 -3.61 24.14
N ALA A 154 -14.49 -4.76 24.06
CA ALA A 154 -13.95 -6.04 24.50
C ALA A 154 -13.29 -6.78 23.33
N GLY A 155 -12.35 -7.68 23.63
CA GLY A 155 -11.73 -8.52 22.60
C GLY A 155 -10.83 -9.62 23.19
N LEU A 156 -10.21 -10.37 22.29
CA LEU A 156 -9.24 -11.43 22.57
C LEU A 156 -7.93 -11.12 21.84
N ALA A 157 -6.80 -11.25 22.52
CA ALA A 157 -5.48 -11.08 21.92
C ALA A 157 -4.46 -12.08 22.50
N LYS A 158 -3.40 -12.37 21.72
CA LYS A 158 -2.28 -13.20 22.16
C LYS A 158 -1.51 -12.52 23.30
N ASN A 159 -1.05 -13.31 24.26
CA ASN A 159 -0.21 -12.85 25.37
C ASN A 159 1.06 -12.14 24.90
N ASP A 160 1.61 -11.33 25.81
CA ASP A 160 2.92 -10.68 25.69
C ASP A 160 3.00 -9.78 24.43
N SER A 161 1.86 -9.22 24.05
CA SER A 161 1.71 -8.27 22.95
C SER A 161 1.27 -6.89 23.46
N LEU A 162 1.78 -5.85 22.82
CA LEU A 162 1.28 -4.48 22.94
C LEU A 162 0.15 -4.31 21.93
N ILE A 163 -1.06 -4.05 22.42
CA ILE A 163 -2.22 -3.72 21.59
C ILE A 163 -2.30 -2.22 21.42
N LYS A 164 -2.44 -1.77 20.18
CA LYS A 164 -2.85 -0.42 19.81
C LYS A 164 -4.30 -0.46 19.30
N ILE A 165 -5.19 0.30 19.93
CA ILE A 165 -6.59 0.45 19.50
C ILE A 165 -6.76 1.77 18.75
N PHE A 166 -7.40 1.68 17.59
CA PHE A 166 -7.69 2.79 16.71
C PHE A 166 -9.21 2.99 16.62
N ILE A 167 -9.67 4.20 16.85
CA ILE A 167 -11.06 4.63 16.64
C ILE A 167 -11.06 5.71 15.56
N ASP A 168 -11.93 5.57 14.57
CA ASP A 168 -12.05 6.49 13.42
C ASP A 168 -10.70 6.79 12.72
N ASN A 169 -9.88 5.73 12.61
CA ASN A 169 -8.52 5.71 12.05
C ASN A 169 -7.46 6.50 12.85
N LYS A 170 -7.77 6.94 14.08
CA LYS A 170 -6.83 7.58 15.01
C LYS A 170 -6.48 6.63 16.15
N LEU A 171 -5.23 6.66 16.62
CA LEU A 171 -4.81 5.91 17.81
C LEU A 171 -5.50 6.52 19.05
N ASP A 172 -6.36 5.75 19.72
CA ASP A 172 -7.09 6.19 20.93
C ASP A 172 -6.40 5.69 22.22
N GLY A 173 -5.74 4.52 22.15
CA GLY A 173 -4.97 4.00 23.28
C GLY A 173 -4.12 2.78 22.97
N GLN A 174 -3.28 2.41 23.92
CA GLN A 174 -2.47 1.19 23.86
C GLN A 174 -2.29 0.56 25.25
N PHE A 175 -2.20 -0.77 25.31
CA PHE A 175 -2.03 -1.56 26.55
C PHE A 175 -1.42 -2.93 26.24
N THR A 176 -0.81 -3.58 27.23
CA THR A 176 -0.22 -4.92 27.07
C THR A 176 -1.17 -6.03 27.50
N ILE A 177 -1.03 -7.21 26.89
CA ILE A 177 -1.76 -8.43 27.26
C ILE A 177 -0.90 -9.28 28.20
N THR A 178 -1.31 -9.41 29.46
CA THR A 178 -0.63 -10.24 30.47
C THR A 178 -0.80 -11.73 30.18
N ASN A 179 0.21 -12.53 30.52
CA ASN A 179 0.30 -13.95 30.20
C ASN A 179 -0.77 -14.83 30.89
N HIS A 180 -1.87 -15.14 30.19
CA HIS A 180 -2.89 -16.10 30.60
C HIS A 180 -2.60 -17.52 30.08
N GLN A 181 -2.93 -18.57 30.84
CA GLN A 181 -2.46 -19.95 30.59
C GLN A 181 -2.78 -20.52 29.19
N SER A 182 -3.81 -20.02 28.51
CA SER A 182 -4.18 -20.42 27.14
C SER A 182 -3.34 -19.78 26.01
N GLY A 183 -2.32 -18.96 26.33
CA GLY A 183 -1.51 -18.24 25.33
C GLY A 183 -2.18 -16.99 24.72
N ALA A 184 -3.42 -16.72 25.11
CA ALA A 184 -4.20 -15.54 24.76
C ALA A 184 -5.12 -15.17 25.93
N ALA A 185 -5.40 -13.87 26.10
CA ALA A 185 -6.27 -13.35 27.14
C ALA A 185 -7.32 -12.39 26.57
N ASN A 186 -8.48 -12.33 27.25
CA ASN A 186 -9.49 -11.31 26.96
C ASN A 186 -9.01 -9.95 27.48
N PHE A 187 -9.35 -8.89 26.75
CA PHE A 187 -9.16 -7.51 27.19
C PHE A 187 -10.49 -6.75 27.16
N ALA A 188 -10.54 -5.67 27.95
CA ALA A 188 -11.58 -4.65 27.87
C ALA A 188 -10.90 -3.28 27.87
N TYR A 189 -11.31 -2.43 26.94
CA TYR A 189 -10.83 -1.06 26.77
C TYR A 189 -12.02 -0.09 26.79
N SER A 190 -11.80 1.13 27.26
CA SER A 190 -12.77 2.22 27.21
C SER A 190 -12.05 3.49 26.74
N PRO A 191 -12.59 4.23 25.74
CA PRO A 191 -11.96 5.42 25.19
C PRO A 191 -11.61 6.47 26.26
N TYR A 192 -10.44 7.10 26.14
CA TYR A 192 -10.00 8.11 27.12
C TYR A 192 -10.76 9.44 26.95
N LEU A 193 -11.21 9.77 25.74
CA LEU A 193 -12.12 10.88 25.48
C LEU A 193 -13.55 10.39 25.26
N PRO A 194 -14.58 11.20 25.57
CA PRO A 194 -15.95 10.86 25.22
C PRO A 194 -16.14 10.95 23.70
N LEU A 195 -16.67 9.89 23.10
CA LEU A 195 -17.04 9.85 21.69
C LEU A 195 -18.24 10.78 21.44
N THR A 196 -18.31 11.34 20.23
CA THR A 196 -19.41 12.19 19.78
C THR A 196 -20.68 11.37 19.51
N GLY A 197 -21.81 12.05 19.32
CA GLY A 197 -23.00 11.40 18.75
C GLY A 197 -22.77 11.11 17.27
N GLY A 198 -22.73 9.84 16.87
CA GLY A 198 -22.43 9.43 15.50
C GLY A 198 -22.21 7.92 15.34
N GLY A 199 -21.88 7.54 14.10
CA GLY A 199 -21.32 6.22 13.80
C GLY A 199 -19.78 6.27 13.89
N HIS A 200 -19.18 5.23 14.45
CA HIS A 200 -17.75 5.08 14.65
C HIS A 200 -17.26 3.73 14.13
N LEU A 201 -15.97 3.62 13.85
CA LEU A 201 -15.29 2.35 13.59
C LEU A 201 -14.16 2.12 14.61
N VAL A 202 -13.93 0.86 14.99
CA VAL A 202 -12.79 0.45 15.80
C VAL A 202 -12.06 -0.74 15.16
N TYR A 203 -10.73 -0.71 15.22
CA TYR A 203 -9.85 -1.84 14.94
C TYR A 203 -8.60 -1.80 15.84
N ALA A 204 -7.85 -2.90 15.89
CA ALA A 204 -6.65 -3.02 16.70
C ALA A 204 -5.48 -3.65 15.94
N VAL A 205 -4.27 -3.40 16.42
CA VAL A 205 -3.02 -4.02 15.97
C VAL A 205 -2.27 -4.53 17.19
N ALA A 206 -1.76 -5.77 17.13
CA ALA A 206 -0.84 -6.33 18.12
C ALA A 206 0.61 -6.16 17.64
N ILE A 207 1.52 -5.90 18.57
CA ILE A 207 2.97 -5.84 18.34
C ILE A 207 3.65 -6.79 19.33
N ASP A 208 4.54 -7.67 18.86
CA ASP A 208 5.34 -8.53 19.74
C ASP A 208 6.54 -7.81 20.38
N ASN A 209 7.22 -8.48 21.31
CA ASN A 209 8.40 -7.96 22.00
C ASN A 209 9.63 -7.71 21.11
N ARG A 210 9.58 -8.07 19.82
CA ARG A 210 10.60 -7.77 18.80
C ARG A 210 10.16 -6.62 17.87
N GLY A 211 9.02 -5.98 18.15
CA GLY A 211 8.45 -4.91 17.32
C GLY A 211 7.68 -5.40 16.10
N LYS A 212 7.44 -6.71 15.95
CA LYS A 212 6.74 -7.25 14.76
C LYS A 212 5.23 -7.09 14.91
N GLU A 213 4.65 -6.33 13.98
CA GLU A 213 3.23 -6.03 13.93
C GLU A 213 2.37 -7.21 13.44
N SER A 214 1.10 -7.22 13.83
CA SER A 214 0.05 -8.03 13.24
C SER A 214 -0.57 -7.35 12.00
N ARG A 215 -1.48 -8.06 11.32
CA ARG A 215 -2.50 -7.38 10.51
C ARG A 215 -3.49 -6.65 11.43
N TRP A 216 -4.30 -5.74 10.89
CA TRP A 216 -5.45 -5.21 11.62
C TRP A 216 -6.37 -6.36 12.06
N SER A 217 -7.08 -6.15 13.18
CA SER A 217 -8.21 -6.98 13.61
C SER A 217 -9.34 -6.97 12.57
N ASN A 218 -10.42 -7.69 12.86
CA ASN A 218 -11.72 -7.31 12.30
C ASN A 218 -12.03 -5.84 12.65
N ILE A 219 -12.54 -5.09 11.67
CA ILE A 219 -13.08 -3.74 11.88
C ILE A 219 -14.51 -3.92 12.41
N VAL A 220 -14.85 -3.20 13.48
CA VAL A 220 -16.21 -3.19 14.03
C VAL A 220 -16.79 -1.79 13.95
N TYR A 221 -17.97 -1.68 13.36
CA TYR A 221 -18.74 -0.43 13.31
C TYR A 221 -19.75 -0.42 14.46
N PHE A 222 -19.92 0.74 15.10
CA PHE A 222 -20.89 0.94 16.18
C PHE A 222 -21.43 2.37 16.15
N ALA A 223 -22.48 2.66 16.93
CA ALA A 223 -23.06 3.99 17.01
C ALA A 223 -23.24 4.44 18.45
N VAL A 224 -22.68 5.60 18.78
CA VAL A 224 -22.95 6.35 20.01
C VAL A 224 -24.06 7.33 19.67
N LYS A 225 -25.21 7.27 20.34
CA LYS A 225 -26.22 8.33 20.20
C LYS A 225 -25.87 9.50 21.13
N GLN A 226 -26.38 10.69 20.83
CA GLN A 226 -26.09 11.89 21.61
C GLN A 226 -26.85 11.87 22.96
N PRO A 227 -26.30 12.41 24.06
CA PRO A 227 -27.06 12.55 25.31
C PRO A 227 -28.14 13.62 25.13
N ALA A 228 -29.39 13.30 25.51
CA ALA A 228 -30.56 14.13 25.23
C ALA A 228 -30.47 15.56 25.76
N VAL A 229 -29.78 15.78 26.88
CA VAL A 229 -29.53 17.10 27.48
C VAL A 229 -28.87 18.07 26.48
N ALA A 230 -27.95 17.58 25.64
CA ALA A 230 -27.28 18.37 24.60
C ALA A 230 -28.16 18.68 23.37
N GLN A 231 -29.35 18.07 23.28
CA GLN A 231 -30.36 18.39 22.26
C GLN A 231 -31.36 19.41 22.79
N VAL A 232 -31.73 19.34 24.07
CA VAL A 232 -32.62 20.31 24.73
C VAL A 232 -31.97 21.69 24.79
N ALA A 233 -30.75 21.80 25.34
CA ALA A 233 -30.04 23.09 25.42
C ALA A 233 -29.82 23.74 24.04
N ARG A 234 -29.66 22.93 22.98
CA ARG A 234 -29.50 23.41 21.60
C ARG A 234 -30.83 23.69 20.89
N ALA A 235 -31.96 23.24 21.45
CA ALA A 235 -33.29 23.67 21.03
C ALA A 235 -33.62 25.02 21.68
N GLU A 236 -33.42 25.13 23.00
CA GLU A 236 -33.59 26.37 23.78
C GLU A 236 -32.75 27.52 23.20
N GLU A 237 -31.47 27.29 22.90
CA GLU A 237 -30.59 28.28 22.24
C GLU A 237 -31.09 28.70 20.85
N ARG A 238 -31.78 27.82 20.11
CA ARG A 238 -32.35 28.12 18.79
C ARG A 238 -33.69 28.83 18.86
N GLU A 239 -34.51 28.51 19.84
CA GLU A 239 -35.80 29.18 20.08
C GLU A 239 -35.54 30.61 20.57
N ALA A 240 -34.63 30.79 21.54
CA ALA A 240 -34.17 32.12 21.95
C ALA A 240 -33.55 32.94 20.80
N ALA A 241 -32.78 32.31 19.91
CA ALA A 241 -32.22 32.98 18.73
C ALA A 241 -33.25 33.28 17.62
N ALA A 242 -34.43 32.66 17.67
CA ALA A 242 -35.55 32.95 16.77
C ALA A 242 -36.45 34.07 17.32
N GLU A 243 -36.74 34.06 18.62
CA GLU A 243 -37.59 35.04 19.32
C GLU A 243 -37.00 36.46 19.33
N ILE A 244 -35.71 36.62 19.04
CA ILE A 244 -35.01 37.91 18.91
C ILE A 244 -35.23 38.57 17.52
N LYS A 245 -35.93 37.92 16.57
CA LYS A 245 -36.13 38.46 15.20
C LYS A 245 -37.56 38.85 14.86
N GLU A 246 -37.76 40.18 14.79
CA GLU A 246 -38.94 40.91 14.26
C GLU A 246 -40.20 40.81 15.13
N PRO A 247 -41.13 41.80 15.12
CA PRO A 247 -41.28 42.99 14.24
C PRO A 247 -40.79 44.32 14.89
N GLU A 248 -40.86 45.52 14.29
CA GLU A 248 -40.81 46.04 12.89
C GLU A 248 -40.61 47.60 13.00
N SER A 249 -40.59 48.36 11.90
CA SER A 249 -40.05 49.73 11.80
C SER A 249 -40.96 50.90 12.23
N GLU A 250 -40.36 52.03 12.68
CA GLU A 250 -40.80 53.39 12.30
C GLU A 250 -39.71 54.50 12.42
N GLN A 251 -39.31 55.05 11.26
CA GLN A 251 -38.87 56.43 10.89
C GLN A 251 -37.82 57.27 11.69
N GLU A 252 -36.69 57.57 11.02
CA GLU A 252 -36.09 58.91 10.66
C GLU A 252 -36.48 60.21 11.46
N GLU A 253 -35.61 61.20 11.75
CA GLU A 253 -34.13 61.42 11.61
C GLU A 253 -33.64 62.52 12.64
N PRO A 254 -32.54 63.34 12.55
CA PRO A 254 -31.62 63.52 13.69
C PRO A 254 -31.29 64.97 14.17
N ALA A 255 -30.66 65.10 15.36
CA ALA A 255 -29.77 66.23 15.73
C ALA A 255 -28.85 65.88 16.95
N VAL A 256 -27.52 65.76 16.75
CA VAL A 256 -26.45 66.75 17.09
C VAL A 256 -26.05 66.89 18.58
N VAL A 257 -24.88 66.29 18.89
CA VAL A 257 -23.70 66.76 19.69
C VAL A 257 -23.88 67.86 20.77
N ILE A 258 -23.32 67.62 21.98
CA ILE A 258 -22.33 68.47 22.73
C ILE A 258 -22.18 68.00 24.20
N SER A 259 -20.94 67.67 24.59
CA SER A 259 -20.43 67.56 25.98
C SER A 259 -19.83 68.93 26.40
N PRO A 260 -19.61 69.31 27.70
CA PRO A 260 -19.11 68.43 28.78
C PRO A 260 -19.45 68.82 30.25
N GLN A 261 -18.67 68.23 31.18
CA GLN A 261 -18.22 68.73 32.50
C GLN A 261 -19.06 68.56 33.79
N GLU A 262 -18.60 67.58 34.58
CA GLU A 262 -18.00 67.74 35.93
C GLU A 262 -18.81 67.65 37.25
N ALA A 263 -18.15 66.99 38.21
CA ALA A 263 -18.16 67.16 39.68
C ALA A 263 -19.45 66.99 40.51
N ALA A 264 -19.51 65.87 41.25
CA ALA A 264 -19.70 65.87 42.71
C ALA A 264 -19.21 64.54 43.33
N ALA A 265 -18.78 64.54 44.60
CA ALA A 265 -18.34 63.35 45.34
C ALA A 265 -18.85 63.38 46.81
N LYS A 266 -19.11 62.21 47.41
CA LYS A 266 -19.39 61.85 48.83
C LYS A 266 -19.82 60.35 48.86
N GLU A 267 -19.67 59.49 49.88
CA GLU A 267 -18.91 59.53 51.16
C GLU A 267 -18.78 58.12 51.83
N ILE A 268 -17.59 57.82 52.42
CA ILE A 268 -17.34 57.17 53.75
C ILE A 268 -17.61 55.66 54.08
N LYS A 269 -16.53 55.00 54.58
CA LYS A 269 -16.38 53.80 55.49
C LYS A 269 -17.03 52.45 55.07
N VAL A 270 -16.70 51.27 55.63
CA VAL A 270 -16.05 50.78 56.90
C VAL A 270 -15.02 49.66 56.51
N GLU A 271 -13.74 49.60 56.91
CA GLU A 271 -13.06 49.41 58.23
C GLU A 271 -12.88 47.93 58.69
N GLU A 272 -11.62 47.45 58.74
CA GLU A 272 -11.04 46.38 59.62
C GLU A 272 -11.49 44.89 59.50
N LEU A 273 -10.68 43.84 59.82
CA LEU A 273 -9.24 43.64 60.16
C LEU A 273 -8.81 42.15 59.93
N LYS A 274 -7.48 41.87 59.91
CA LYS A 274 -6.67 40.65 60.27
C LYS A 274 -7.29 39.23 60.29
N GLU A 275 -6.57 38.11 60.10
CA GLU A 275 -5.25 37.64 60.60
C GLU A 275 -4.53 36.79 59.51
N GLU A 276 -3.20 36.70 59.33
CA GLU A 276 -2.01 36.71 60.21
C GLU A 276 -1.55 35.31 60.71
N GLU A 277 -0.70 34.63 59.94
CA GLU A 277 0.23 33.59 60.46
C GLU A 277 1.58 33.66 59.73
N THR A 278 2.69 33.53 60.47
CA THR A 278 4.08 33.70 60.03
C THR A 278 4.77 32.33 59.81
N ALA A 279 5.61 32.12 58.78
CA ALA A 279 7.06 32.38 58.77
C ALA A 279 7.76 32.02 60.11
N ARG A 280 8.83 31.22 60.18
CA ARG A 280 10.13 31.24 59.44
C ARG A 280 10.70 29.79 59.32
N GLU A 281 11.93 29.46 58.86
CA GLU A 281 13.22 30.19 58.85
C GLU A 281 14.21 29.71 57.75
N THR A 282 15.44 30.25 57.76
CA THR A 282 16.33 30.41 56.60
C THR A 282 17.76 29.89 56.80
N GLU A 283 18.41 29.46 55.71
CA GLU A 283 19.83 29.71 55.36
C GLU A 283 19.98 29.44 53.84
N VAL A 284 20.28 30.38 52.93
CA VAL A 284 21.42 31.31 52.76
C VAL A 284 22.71 30.63 52.25
N VAL A 285 23.03 30.82 50.96
CA VAL A 285 24.38 31.07 50.42
C VAL A 285 24.27 31.98 49.17
N SER A 286 25.22 32.90 49.03
CA SER A 286 25.42 33.99 48.05
C SER A 286 25.36 33.67 46.54
N GLY A 287 25.09 34.69 45.70
CA GLY A 287 25.70 34.79 44.36
C GLY A 287 25.00 35.63 43.27
N GLU A 288 25.12 36.96 43.32
CA GLU A 288 25.07 37.82 42.10
C GLU A 288 26.47 37.75 41.43
N GLU A 289 26.74 37.95 40.12
CA GLU A 289 26.15 38.75 39.02
C GLU A 289 26.34 37.98 37.67
N LYS A 290 25.96 38.39 36.43
CA LYS A 290 25.33 39.62 35.87
C LYS A 290 24.60 39.37 34.52
N THR A 291 24.00 40.43 33.99
CA THR A 291 23.58 40.80 32.62
C THR A 291 24.78 40.89 31.63
N GLU A 292 24.67 41.06 30.30
CA GLU A 292 23.77 41.80 29.38
C GLU A 292 23.59 41.00 28.05
N ALA A 293 22.42 40.89 27.40
CA ALA A 293 21.63 41.84 26.58
C ALA A 293 21.89 41.71 25.04
N GLU A 294 21.01 42.32 24.23
CA GLU A 294 20.87 42.17 22.74
C GLU A 294 20.41 40.78 22.23
N GLY A 295 19.66 40.65 21.12
CA GLY A 295 19.06 41.67 20.25
C GLY A 295 17.99 41.05 19.31
N LYS A 296 16.85 41.73 19.13
CA LYS A 296 15.66 41.20 18.41
C LYS A 296 15.81 41.22 16.88
N ILE A 297 16.27 40.13 16.24
CA ILE A 297 16.12 39.92 14.79
C ILE A 297 15.89 38.41 14.50
N ALA A 298 14.64 37.99 14.32
CA ALA A 298 14.27 36.65 13.81
C ALA A 298 12.80 36.56 13.36
N ASP A 299 11.87 37.08 14.16
CA ASP A 299 10.44 36.71 14.07
C ASP A 299 9.65 37.41 12.94
N GLU A 300 10.17 38.48 12.33
CA GLU A 300 9.46 39.24 11.29
C GLU A 300 9.57 38.64 9.87
N GLU A 301 10.59 37.82 9.57
CA GLU A 301 10.71 37.18 8.25
C GLU A 301 9.75 35.99 8.10
N ILE A 302 9.46 35.27 9.19
CA ILE A 302 8.57 34.09 9.17
C ILE A 302 7.13 34.47 8.82
N GLN A 303 6.65 35.65 9.25
CA GLN A 303 5.26 36.07 8.97
C GLN A 303 5.03 36.52 7.53
N LYS A 304 6.07 36.93 6.79
CA LYS A 304 5.94 37.29 5.36
C LYS A 304 5.66 36.08 4.47
N ILE A 305 6.23 34.92 4.78
CA ILE A 305 6.09 33.68 3.99
C ILE A 305 4.66 33.11 4.07
N ILE A 306 3.89 33.50 5.09
CA ILE A 306 2.50 33.04 5.30
C ILE A 306 1.48 33.95 4.57
N ALA A 307 1.90 35.12 4.06
CA ALA A 307 1.00 36.16 3.54
C ALA A 307 0.80 36.13 2.00
N GLU A 308 1.72 35.55 1.22
CA GLU A 308 1.59 35.43 -0.24
C GLU A 308 1.23 33.99 -0.64
N GLY A 309 -0.03 33.76 -1.05
CA GLY A 309 -0.48 32.43 -1.48
C GLY A 309 -1.99 32.19 -1.62
N ILE A 310 -2.85 33.15 -1.29
CA ILE A 310 -4.32 33.00 -1.41
C ILE A 310 -4.95 34.22 -2.12
N GLU A 311 -4.91 34.21 -3.45
CA GLU A 311 -5.87 34.94 -4.29
C GLU A 311 -6.89 33.97 -4.90
N LYS A 312 -8.04 34.50 -5.32
CA LYS A 312 -9.27 33.72 -5.55
C LYS A 312 -9.60 33.61 -7.04
N GLU A 313 -10.00 32.43 -7.49
CA GLU A 313 -10.98 32.31 -8.58
C GLU A 313 -12.24 31.59 -8.09
N LYS A 314 -13.40 32.04 -8.58
CA LYS A 314 -14.71 31.44 -8.30
C LYS A 314 -15.06 30.40 -9.37
N PRO A 315 -15.87 29.38 -9.06
CA PRO A 315 -16.35 28.44 -10.07
C PRO A 315 -17.20 29.16 -11.12
N LYS A 316 -17.03 28.77 -12.39
CA LYS A 316 -17.95 29.06 -13.49
C LYS A 316 -18.44 27.73 -14.06
N GLU A 317 -19.74 27.55 -14.11
CA GLU A 317 -20.34 26.47 -14.91
C GLU A 317 -20.17 26.79 -16.40
N GLY A 318 -19.76 25.82 -17.22
CA GLY A 318 -19.30 26.11 -18.58
C GLY A 318 -19.03 24.90 -19.48
N LEU A 319 -20.08 24.15 -19.82
CA LEU A 319 -20.25 23.41 -21.09
C LEU A 319 -19.07 22.53 -21.62
N ILE A 320 -19.13 21.23 -21.30
CA ILE A 320 -18.91 20.05 -22.19
C ILE A 320 -17.87 20.18 -23.34
N ASN A 321 -16.77 19.40 -23.29
CA ASN A 321 -16.31 18.42 -24.32
C ASN A 321 -14.81 18.02 -24.17
N GLU A 322 -14.48 16.94 -23.45
CA GLU A 322 -13.11 16.35 -23.48
C GLU A 322 -13.03 14.80 -23.59
N ASP A 323 -14.15 14.08 -23.57
CA ASP A 323 -14.14 12.60 -23.41
C ASP A 323 -13.66 11.77 -24.63
N LYS A 324 -13.43 12.38 -25.80
CA LYS A 324 -13.21 11.62 -27.05
C LYS A 324 -11.83 10.98 -27.17
N GLU A 325 -10.78 11.55 -26.57
CA GLU A 325 -9.42 11.04 -26.78
C GLU A 325 -9.02 9.92 -25.79
N LYS A 326 -9.47 10.02 -24.53
CA LYS A 326 -9.21 8.98 -23.51
C LYS A 326 -9.96 7.67 -23.78
N GLN A 327 -11.19 7.73 -24.29
CA GLN A 327 -11.93 6.52 -24.70
C GLN A 327 -11.28 5.81 -25.89
N SER A 328 -10.63 6.55 -26.80
CA SER A 328 -9.90 5.98 -27.95
C SER A 328 -8.77 5.04 -27.51
N LYS A 329 -7.88 5.51 -26.61
CA LYS A 329 -6.75 4.70 -26.11
C LYS A 329 -7.19 3.48 -25.28
N LEU A 330 -8.24 3.61 -24.47
CA LEU A 330 -8.79 2.48 -23.70
C LEU A 330 -9.33 1.37 -24.63
N ASN A 331 -10.07 1.73 -25.68
CA ASN A 331 -10.56 0.79 -26.66
C ASN A 331 -9.43 0.11 -27.45
N LEU A 332 -8.40 0.85 -27.86
CA LEU A 332 -7.27 0.28 -28.61
C LEU A 332 -6.50 -0.78 -27.81
N ASN A 333 -6.17 -0.48 -26.54
CA ASN A 333 -5.45 -1.42 -25.68
C ASN A 333 -6.28 -2.69 -25.39
N LEU A 334 -7.60 -2.53 -25.19
CA LEU A 334 -8.51 -3.66 -24.99
C LEU A 334 -8.64 -4.53 -26.26
N ILE A 335 -8.72 -3.92 -27.45
CA ILE A 335 -8.75 -4.64 -28.73
C ILE A 335 -7.45 -5.42 -28.94
N ILE A 336 -6.28 -4.81 -28.69
CA ILE A 336 -4.98 -5.50 -28.79
C ILE A 336 -4.92 -6.69 -27.84
N PHE A 337 -5.38 -6.54 -26.60
CA PHE A 337 -5.43 -7.64 -25.61
C PHE A 337 -6.37 -8.78 -26.04
N ILE A 338 -7.55 -8.47 -26.61
CA ILE A 338 -8.48 -9.48 -27.13
C ILE A 338 -7.89 -10.21 -28.34
N VAL A 339 -7.24 -9.50 -29.28
CA VAL A 339 -6.57 -10.11 -30.44
C VAL A 339 -5.41 -11.02 -29.98
N PHE A 340 -4.64 -10.61 -28.97
CA PHE A 340 -3.60 -11.44 -28.38
C PHE A 340 -4.18 -12.73 -27.75
N LEU A 341 -5.25 -12.62 -26.96
CA LEU A 341 -5.93 -13.80 -26.39
C LEU A 341 -6.45 -14.76 -27.46
N LEU A 342 -7.03 -14.26 -28.55
CA LEU A 342 -7.50 -15.07 -29.67
C LEU A 342 -6.35 -15.75 -30.42
N ALA A 343 -5.20 -15.07 -30.58
CA ALA A 343 -4.00 -15.66 -31.16
C ALA A 343 -3.42 -16.80 -30.28
N VAL A 344 -3.35 -16.59 -28.96
CA VAL A 344 -2.91 -17.62 -28.00
C VAL A 344 -3.88 -18.81 -27.98
N ALA A 345 -5.19 -18.57 -27.94
CA ALA A 345 -6.19 -19.63 -28.00
C ALA A 345 -6.14 -20.42 -29.32
N GLY A 346 -5.95 -19.73 -30.45
CA GLY A 346 -5.76 -20.35 -31.76
C GLY A 346 -4.49 -21.19 -31.84
N TRP A 347 -3.39 -20.73 -31.23
CA TRP A 347 -2.14 -21.48 -31.16
C TRP A 347 -2.26 -22.74 -30.29
N ILE A 348 -2.88 -22.64 -29.10
CA ILE A 348 -3.19 -23.79 -28.23
C ILE A 348 -4.06 -24.81 -28.97
N PHE A 349 -5.11 -24.36 -29.68
CA PHE A 349 -5.96 -25.24 -30.47
C PHE A 349 -5.20 -25.91 -31.64
N TRP A 350 -4.30 -25.18 -32.30
CA TRP A 350 -3.46 -25.72 -33.37
C TRP A 350 -2.48 -26.79 -32.87
N VAL A 351 -1.75 -26.53 -31.78
CA VAL A 351 -0.83 -27.50 -31.14
C VAL A 351 -1.60 -28.74 -30.69
N ASN A 352 -2.73 -28.58 -30.00
CA ASN A 352 -3.53 -29.69 -29.51
C ASN A 352 -4.15 -30.52 -30.67
N ARG A 353 -4.51 -29.86 -31.79
CA ARG A 353 -4.98 -30.55 -33.00
C ARG A 353 -3.89 -31.43 -33.62
N GLU A 354 -2.63 -31.02 -33.61
CA GLU A 354 -1.54 -31.83 -34.17
C GLU A 354 -1.22 -33.03 -33.28
N LEU A 355 -1.16 -32.85 -31.95
CA LEU A 355 -1.03 -33.94 -30.97
C LEU A 355 -2.13 -35.00 -31.11
N ILE A 356 -3.36 -34.59 -31.44
CA ILE A 356 -4.47 -35.53 -31.69
C ILE A 356 -4.24 -36.35 -32.99
N LYS A 357 -3.61 -35.78 -34.03
CA LYS A 357 -3.25 -36.56 -35.23
C LYS A 357 -2.14 -37.56 -34.94
N GLU A 358 -1.12 -37.17 -34.18
CA GLU A 358 -0.02 -38.07 -33.81
C GLU A 358 -0.53 -39.25 -32.98
N LYS A 359 -1.38 -39.00 -31.96
CA LYS A 359 -2.00 -40.07 -31.17
C LYS A 359 -2.89 -41.00 -32.00
N ARG A 360 -3.64 -40.48 -32.98
CA ARG A 360 -4.44 -41.33 -33.89
C ARG A 360 -3.55 -42.19 -34.79
N LYS A 361 -2.49 -41.61 -35.36
CA LYS A 361 -1.51 -42.38 -36.16
C LYS A 361 -0.75 -43.41 -35.31
N GLN A 362 -0.50 -43.15 -34.03
CA GLN A 362 0.08 -44.13 -33.12
C GLN A 362 -0.89 -45.29 -32.89
N ALA A 363 -2.17 -45.01 -32.59
CA ALA A 363 -3.20 -46.03 -32.45
C ALA A 363 -3.39 -46.88 -33.73
N GLU A 364 -3.50 -46.26 -34.91
CA GLU A 364 -3.60 -46.97 -36.20
C GLU A 364 -2.37 -47.88 -36.44
N ASN A 365 -1.16 -47.46 -36.04
CA ASN A 365 0.06 -48.26 -36.14
C ASN A 365 0.22 -49.32 -35.03
N GLU A 366 -0.62 -49.34 -34.00
CA GLU A 366 -0.71 -50.42 -33.01
C GLU A 366 -1.82 -51.42 -33.37
N GLU A 367 -2.92 -50.93 -33.96
CA GLU A 367 -4.03 -51.75 -34.46
C GLU A 367 -3.62 -52.57 -35.70
N ASP A 368 -2.85 -51.99 -36.63
CA ASP A 368 -2.26 -52.72 -37.78
C ASP A 368 -1.23 -53.80 -37.34
N LYS A 369 -0.50 -53.55 -36.24
CA LYS A 369 0.42 -54.54 -35.66
C LYS A 369 -0.29 -55.69 -34.95
N THR A 370 -1.50 -55.47 -34.44
CA THR A 370 -2.27 -56.48 -33.69
C THR A 370 -3.27 -57.25 -34.55
N ASN A 371 -3.68 -56.72 -35.70
CA ASN A 371 -4.51 -57.42 -36.70
C ASN A 371 -3.71 -58.15 -37.80
N LYS A 372 -2.38 -58.22 -37.71
CA LYS A 372 -1.58 -59.03 -38.64
C LYS A 372 -1.91 -60.53 -38.41
N PRO A 373 -2.32 -61.29 -39.43
CA PRO A 373 -2.99 -62.57 -39.24
C PRO A 373 -2.08 -63.65 -38.62
N ILE A 374 -2.68 -64.51 -37.81
CA ILE A 374 -2.02 -65.64 -37.14
C ILE A 374 -1.73 -66.73 -38.18
N ALA A 375 -0.52 -66.66 -38.74
CA ALA A 375 0.20 -67.74 -39.41
C ALA A 375 1.67 -67.69 -38.95
N ASP A 376 2.41 -68.76 -39.18
CA ASP A 376 3.87 -68.84 -38.99
C ASP A 376 4.40 -68.71 -37.54
N ILE A 377 3.68 -69.26 -36.55
CA ILE A 377 4.27 -69.70 -35.27
C ILE A 377 3.87 -71.15 -34.92
N GLU A 378 4.24 -72.10 -35.80
CA GLU A 378 4.25 -73.53 -35.46
C GLU A 378 5.62 -74.20 -35.74
N GLU A 379 6.71 -73.41 -35.83
CA GLU A 379 8.07 -73.96 -36.03
C GLU A 379 9.16 -73.23 -35.22
N LYS A 380 9.06 -73.26 -33.87
CA LYS A 380 10.26 -73.18 -32.99
C LYS A 380 10.13 -73.53 -31.50
N ALA A 381 8.98 -73.98 -31.02
CA ALA A 381 8.79 -74.35 -29.61
C ALA A 381 9.35 -75.76 -29.26
N LYS A 382 10.57 -76.09 -29.72
CA LYS A 382 11.17 -77.42 -29.52
C LYS A 382 12.70 -77.46 -29.55
N ASP A 383 13.33 -76.62 -28.73
CA ASP A 383 14.56 -76.98 -27.99
C ASP A 383 14.80 -75.97 -26.85
N GLU A 384 15.89 -76.13 -26.10
CA GLU A 384 16.35 -75.23 -25.02
C GLU A 384 15.42 -75.10 -23.77
N ASN A 385 14.86 -76.23 -23.34
CA ASN A 385 14.65 -76.43 -21.89
C ASN A 385 15.87 -77.15 -21.30
N LYS A 386 16.82 -76.37 -20.74
CA LYS A 386 17.73 -76.82 -19.68
C LYS A 386 18.49 -75.66 -19.02
N ASP A 387 18.79 -75.86 -17.75
CA ASP A 387 19.90 -75.29 -16.99
C ASP A 387 20.05 -73.75 -16.99
N ASN A 388 19.45 -73.08 -15.99
CA ASN A 388 20.21 -72.81 -14.76
C ASN A 388 19.35 -72.31 -13.58
N LEU A 389 19.84 -72.56 -12.36
CA LEU A 389 19.24 -72.21 -11.07
C LEU A 389 19.72 -70.83 -10.60
N PHE A 390 18.88 -70.08 -9.88
CA PHE A 390 19.26 -69.36 -8.64
C PHE A 390 18.04 -69.28 -7.69
N PRO A 391 18.23 -69.18 -6.36
CA PRO A 391 17.22 -69.60 -5.36
C PRO A 391 16.23 -68.51 -4.91
N PRO A 392 15.10 -68.90 -4.28
CA PRO A 392 14.12 -67.96 -3.72
C PRO A 392 14.63 -67.22 -2.47
N GLN A 393 14.08 -66.04 -2.22
CA GLN A 393 14.23 -65.30 -0.96
C GLN A 393 13.15 -65.74 0.04
N GLU A 394 13.53 -65.93 1.31
CA GLU A 394 12.60 -66.25 2.39
C GLU A 394 11.84 -65.01 2.87
N GLN A 395 10.59 -65.20 3.34
CA GLN A 395 9.82 -64.17 4.05
C GLN A 395 9.74 -64.52 5.55
N PRO A 396 9.84 -63.55 6.47
CA PRO A 396 9.74 -63.80 7.90
C PRO A 396 8.28 -64.12 8.31
N PRO A 397 8.06 -65.01 9.30
CA PRO A 397 6.73 -65.39 9.74
C PRO A 397 6.05 -64.32 10.62
N LEU A 398 4.72 -64.23 10.55
CA LEU A 398 3.92 -63.57 11.59
C LEU A 398 3.68 -64.53 12.77
N ILE A 399 3.96 -64.04 13.98
CA ILE A 399 3.23 -64.34 15.23
C ILE A 399 3.14 -63.01 16.00
#